data_AF-A0AA50HVT2-F1
#
_entry.id   AF-A0AA50HVT2-F1
#
_cell.length_a   1.000
_cell.length_b   1.000
_cell.length_c   1.000
_cell.angle_alpha   90.00
_cell.angle_beta   90.00
_cell.angle_gamma   90.00
#
_symmetry.space_group_name_H-M   'P 1'
#
loop_
_entity.id
_entity.type
_entity.pdbx_description
1 polymer ?
#
loop_
_entity_poly.entity_id
_entity_poly.type
_entity_poly.pdbx_seq_one_letter_code
_entity_poly.pdbx_strand_id
1 'polypeptide(L)'
;MVYAPRPLPSRSLPVPASVSPALKKAIAQSLQGAMEAIKNIPPLEDKPAWQNLIAAYDQASQVLWQKLRQQFPVTLTQESIAGVNVYRVTPRIISSENSQRIWVHLHGGGYALAGGELGTGKQS
;
A
#
# COMPACT_ATOMS: atom_id res chain seq x y z
N MET A 1 -14.30 4.24 32.70
CA MET A 1 -13.86 2.98 33.33
C MET A 1 -12.77 2.38 32.47
N VAL A 2 -11.65 1.96 33.06
CA VAL A 2 -10.56 1.28 32.34
C VAL A 2 -10.60 -0.19 32.78
N TYR A 3 -10.75 -1.11 31.83
CA TYR A 3 -10.74 -2.55 32.10
C TYR A 3 -9.30 -3.08 32.06
N ALA A 4 -8.95 -3.98 32.97
CA ALA A 4 -7.63 -4.61 32.98
C ALA A 4 -7.44 -5.51 31.75
N PRO A 5 -6.29 -5.45 31.06
CA PRO A 5 -6.01 -6.29 29.89
C PRO A 5 -5.80 -7.75 30.30
N ARG A 6 -6.16 -8.69 29.41
CA ARG A 6 -5.87 -10.13 29.58
C ARG A 6 -4.59 -10.50 28.84
N PRO A 7 -3.56 -11.03 29.51
CA PRO A 7 -2.34 -11.46 28.84
C PRO A 7 -2.60 -12.74 28.02
N LEU A 8 -1.91 -12.85 26.88
CA LEU A 8 -1.83 -14.08 26.10
C LEU A 8 -0.39 -14.63 26.19
N PRO A 9 -0.19 -15.95 26.31
CA PRO A 9 1.15 -16.54 26.27
C PRO A 9 1.79 -16.30 24.90
N SER A 10 3.12 -16.13 24.89
CA SER A 10 3.89 -16.00 23.65
C SER A 10 3.81 -17.29 22.82
N ARG A 11 3.76 -17.14 21.49
CA ARG A 11 3.74 -18.28 20.55
C ARG A 11 4.50 -17.96 19.28
N SER A 12 5.10 -18.99 18.68
CA SER A 12 5.68 -18.91 17.34
C SER A 12 4.62 -19.23 16.28
N LEU A 13 4.66 -18.52 15.16
CA LEU A 13 3.80 -18.76 14.01
C LEU A 13 4.64 -19.36 12.88
N PRO A 14 4.36 -20.59 12.42
CA PRO A 14 5.06 -21.15 11.27
C PRO A 14 4.58 -20.48 9.98
N VAL A 15 5.41 -20.59 8.92
CA VAL A 15 4.97 -20.25 7.57
C VAL A 15 3.80 -21.17 7.18
N PRO A 16 2.65 -20.64 6.72
CA PRO A 16 1.49 -21.47 6.40
C PRO A 16 1.78 -22.51 5.31
N ALA A 17 1.39 -23.77 5.53
CA ALA A 17 1.59 -24.84 4.56
C ALA A 17 0.64 -24.76 3.35
N SER A 18 -0.53 -24.15 3.53
CA SER A 18 -1.65 -24.11 2.58
C SER A 18 -1.54 -23.01 1.50
N VAL A 19 -0.54 -22.13 1.58
CA VAL A 19 -0.36 -21.06 0.60
C VAL A 19 0.62 -21.45 -0.52
N SER A 20 0.60 -20.70 -1.62
CA SER A 20 1.48 -20.96 -2.77
C SER A 20 2.97 -20.88 -2.38
N PRO A 21 3.87 -21.57 -3.11
CA PRO A 21 5.31 -21.48 -2.86
C PRO A 21 5.85 -20.04 -2.90
N ALA A 22 5.33 -19.20 -3.80
CA ALA A 22 5.68 -17.79 -3.89
C ALA A 22 5.29 -17.02 -2.62
N LEU A 23 4.08 -17.24 -2.09
CA LEU A 23 3.63 -16.60 -0.86
C LEU A 23 4.38 -17.14 0.37
N LYS A 24 4.72 -18.43 0.42
CA LYS A 24 5.59 -18.99 1.48
C LYS A 24 6.93 -18.26 1.54
N LYS A 25 7.56 -18.05 0.38
CA LYS A 25 8.83 -17.32 0.27
C LYS A 25 8.71 -15.88 0.76
N ALA A 26 7.60 -15.20 0.46
CA ALA A 26 7.35 -13.84 0.92
C ALA A 26 7.12 -13.77 2.44
N ILE A 27 6.30 -14.65 3.00
CA ILE A 27 6.02 -14.71 4.45
C ILE A 27 7.28 -15.06 5.26
N ALA A 28 8.17 -15.88 4.71
CA ALA A 28 9.42 -16.28 5.36
C ALA A 28 10.48 -15.16 5.46
N GLN A 29 10.25 -13.99 4.84
CA GLN A 29 11.19 -12.88 4.89
C GLN A 29 11.25 -12.25 6.30
N SER A 30 12.39 -11.63 6.61
CA SER A 30 12.57 -10.94 7.89
C SER A 30 11.59 -9.78 8.06
N LEU A 31 10.95 -9.71 9.22
CA LEU A 31 10.07 -8.61 9.62
C LEU A 31 10.82 -7.45 10.28
N GLN A 32 12.14 -7.53 10.43
CA GLN A 32 12.92 -6.55 11.21
C GLN A 32 12.66 -5.11 10.77
N GLY A 33 12.67 -4.84 9.46
CA GLY A 33 12.41 -3.49 8.93
C GLY A 33 11.00 -2.99 9.27
N ALA A 34 9.99 -3.86 9.19
CA ALA A 34 8.61 -3.50 9.57
C ALA A 34 8.48 -3.26 11.08
N MET A 35 9.17 -4.06 11.91
CA MET A 35 9.17 -3.89 13.36
C MET A 35 9.83 -2.57 13.78
N GLU A 36 10.93 -2.19 13.15
CA GLU A 36 11.56 -0.88 13.40
C GLU A 36 10.69 0.28 12.94
N ALA A 37 9.95 0.14 11.82
CA ALA A 37 9.03 1.18 11.36
C ALA A 37 7.90 1.44 12.38
N ILE A 38 7.32 0.39 12.97
CA ILE A 38 6.23 0.52 13.95
C ILE A 38 6.70 1.22 15.24
N LYS A 39 7.95 1.03 15.65
CA LYS A 39 8.52 1.69 16.83
C LYS A 39 8.66 3.21 16.65
N ASN A 40 8.72 3.68 15.41
CA ASN A 40 8.98 5.08 15.05
C ASN A 40 7.70 5.81 14.60
N ILE A 41 6.52 5.34 15.00
CA ILE A 41 5.26 6.05 14.76
C ILE A 41 5.24 7.33 15.63
N PRO A 42 5.04 8.53 15.05
CA PRO A 42 5.01 9.76 15.80
C PRO A 42 3.82 9.85 16.78
N PRO A 43 3.94 10.65 17.85
CA PRO A 43 2.79 11.08 18.66
C PRO A 43 1.69 11.69 17.77
N LEU A 44 0.43 11.53 18.16
CA LEU A 44 -0.72 11.96 17.34
C LEU A 44 -0.74 13.48 17.11
N GLU A 45 -0.27 14.23 18.10
CA GLU A 45 -0.20 15.69 18.11
C GLU A 45 0.96 16.27 17.30
N ASP A 46 1.98 15.45 16.96
CA ASP A 46 3.18 15.91 16.26
C ASP A 46 2.99 15.87 14.74
N LYS A 47 2.25 16.86 14.23
CA LYS A 47 1.96 17.00 12.80
C LYS A 47 3.23 17.05 11.92
N PRO A 48 4.29 17.82 12.25
CA PRO A 48 5.52 17.80 11.46
C PRO A 48 6.17 16.41 11.38
N ALA A 49 6.22 15.66 12.49
CA ALA A 49 6.76 14.31 12.47
C ALA A 49 5.93 13.36 11.59
N TRP A 50 4.60 13.49 11.60
CA TRP A 50 3.73 12.75 10.67
C TRP A 50 4.01 13.08 9.20
N GLN A 51 4.20 14.36 8.87
CA GLN A 51 4.55 14.77 7.50
C GLN A 51 5.87 14.15 7.03
N ASN A 52 6.88 14.10 7.91
CA ASN A 52 8.16 13.48 7.62
C ASN A 52 8.03 11.96 7.41
N LEU A 53 7.23 11.27 8.23
CA LEU A 53 6.97 9.85 8.07
C LEU A 53 6.29 9.56 6.72
N ILE A 54 5.27 10.35 6.35
CA ILE A 54 4.56 10.20 5.06
C ILE A 54 5.53 10.40 3.90
N ALA A 55 6.33 11.48 3.92
CA ALA A 55 7.31 11.76 2.87
C ALA A 55 8.35 10.64 2.73
N ALA A 56 8.87 10.12 3.85
CA ALA A 56 9.83 9.03 3.85
C ALA A 56 9.23 7.74 3.26
N TYR A 57 7.99 7.42 3.61
CA TYR A 57 7.27 6.27 3.05
C TYR A 57 7.06 6.42 1.53
N ASP A 58 6.63 7.60 1.08
CA ASP A 58 6.38 7.88 -0.32
C ASP A 58 7.67 7.78 -1.15
N GLN A 59 8.77 8.35 -0.63
CA GLN A 59 10.10 8.25 -1.24
C GLN A 59 10.58 6.80 -1.34
N ALA A 60 10.44 6.02 -0.27
CA ALA A 60 10.82 4.60 -0.28
C ALA A 60 9.97 3.77 -1.25
N SER A 61 8.69 4.14 -1.41
CA SER A 61 7.74 3.45 -2.31
C SER A 61 8.01 3.74 -3.78
N GLN A 62 8.66 4.86 -4.12
CA GLN A 62 8.90 5.29 -5.50
C GLN A 62 9.66 4.24 -6.32
N VAL A 63 10.64 3.55 -5.73
CA VAL A 63 11.45 2.54 -6.45
C VAL A 63 10.59 1.36 -6.90
N LEU A 64 9.74 0.84 -6.00
CA LEU A 64 8.82 -0.24 -6.33
C LEU A 64 7.81 0.22 -7.37
N TRP A 65 7.28 1.42 -7.19
CA TRP A 65 6.35 2.03 -8.14
C TRP A 65 6.94 2.05 -9.55
N GLN A 66 8.18 2.55 -9.71
CA GLN A 66 8.81 2.69 -11.03
C GLN A 66 8.99 1.33 -11.72
N LYS A 67 9.35 0.31 -10.94
CA LYS A 67 9.42 -1.07 -11.45
C LYS A 67 8.06 -1.58 -11.93
N LEU A 68 6.99 -1.33 -11.19
CA LEU A 68 5.65 -1.77 -11.58
C LEU A 68 5.20 -1.11 -12.89
N ARG A 69 5.47 0.18 -13.10
CA ARG A 69 5.10 0.86 -14.36
C ARG A 69 5.91 0.39 -15.55
N GLN A 70 7.17 0.03 -15.34
CA GLN A 70 7.98 -0.59 -16.39
C GLN A 70 7.49 -2.00 -16.73
N GLN A 71 7.02 -2.74 -15.73
CA GLN A 71 6.55 -4.11 -15.90
C GLN A 71 5.17 -4.20 -16.56
N PHE A 72 4.25 -3.28 -16.23
CA PHE A 72 2.89 -3.30 -16.75
C PHE A 72 2.70 -2.21 -17.84
N PRO A 73 2.39 -2.60 -19.10
CA PRO A 73 2.19 -1.64 -20.18
C PRO A 73 0.84 -0.95 -20.04
N VAL A 74 0.79 0.05 -19.17
CA VAL A 74 -0.38 0.91 -18.92
C VAL A 74 -0.07 2.36 -19.27
N THR A 75 -1.07 3.06 -19.79
CA THR A 75 -1.05 4.53 -19.86
C THR A 75 -1.58 5.07 -18.54
N LEU A 76 -0.91 6.10 -18.01
CA LEU A 76 -1.38 6.80 -16.82
C LEU A 76 -1.52 8.29 -17.12
N THR A 77 -2.70 8.83 -16.88
CA THR A 77 -3.00 10.25 -17.10
C THR A 77 -3.56 10.86 -15.82
N GLN A 78 -3.01 11.99 -15.40
CA GLN A 78 -3.57 12.77 -14.30
C GLN A 78 -4.72 13.63 -14.83
N GLU A 79 -5.85 13.60 -14.14
CA GLU A 79 -7.08 14.30 -14.48
C GLU A 79 -7.69 14.95 -13.22
N SER A 80 -8.70 15.79 -13.42
CA SER A 80 -9.54 16.31 -12.35
C SER A 80 -11.00 16.00 -12.65
N ILE A 81 -11.71 15.40 -11.69
CA ILE A 81 -13.15 15.12 -11.78
C ILE A 81 -13.82 15.88 -10.64
N ALA A 82 -14.67 16.85 -10.98
CA ALA A 82 -15.35 17.71 -10.02
C ALA A 82 -14.41 18.33 -8.96
N GLY A 83 -13.19 18.69 -9.36
CA GLY A 83 -12.17 19.28 -8.48
C GLY A 83 -11.31 18.27 -7.70
N VAL A 84 -11.58 16.97 -7.81
CA VAL A 84 -10.78 15.91 -7.19
C VAL A 84 -9.72 15.42 -8.16
N ASN A 85 -8.46 15.33 -7.70
CA ASN A 85 -7.37 14.75 -8.49
C ASN A 85 -7.59 13.25 -8.68
N VAL A 86 -7.53 12.79 -9.93
CA VAL A 86 -7.72 11.39 -10.31
C VAL A 86 -6.59 10.96 -11.24
N TYR A 87 -6.21 9.69 -11.18
CA TYR A 87 -5.30 9.09 -12.15
C TYR A 87 -6.08 8.05 -12.96
N ARG A 88 -6.19 8.28 -14.28
CA ARG A 88 -6.73 7.30 -15.21
C ARG A 88 -5.63 6.30 -15.57
N VAL A 89 -5.84 5.04 -15.21
CA VAL A 89 -4.96 3.92 -15.57
C VAL A 89 -5.62 3.13 -16.69
N THR A 90 -5.02 3.11 -17.88
CA THR A 90 -5.55 2.43 -19.05
C THR A 90 -4.62 1.29 -19.46
N PRO A 91 -5.05 0.02 -19.35
CA PRO A 91 -4.29 -1.10 -19.90
C PRO A 91 -4.16 -1.00 -21.41
N ARG A 92 -3.05 -1.52 -21.97
CA ARG A 92 -2.87 -1.59 -23.44
C ARG A 92 -4.00 -2.33 -24.17
N ILE A 93 -4.61 -3.32 -23.53
CA ILE A 93 -5.69 -4.13 -24.09
C ILE A 93 -6.83 -4.18 -23.07
N ILE A 94 -8.03 -3.78 -23.48
CA ILE A 94 -9.26 -3.91 -22.70
C ILE A 94 -10.05 -5.08 -23.31
N SER A 95 -10.46 -6.04 -22.48
CA SER A 95 -11.25 -7.18 -22.95
C SER A 95 -12.64 -6.72 -23.40
N SER A 96 -13.26 -7.45 -24.33
CA SER A 96 -14.57 -7.10 -24.89
C SER A 96 -15.65 -7.03 -23.81
N GLU A 97 -15.57 -7.89 -22.79
CA GLU A 97 -16.53 -7.92 -21.67
C GLU A 97 -16.49 -6.66 -20.80
N ASN A 98 -15.40 -5.88 -20.87
CA ASN A 98 -15.18 -4.67 -20.10
C ASN A 98 -15.19 -3.39 -20.95
N SER A 99 -15.51 -3.49 -22.24
CA SER A 99 -15.47 -2.37 -23.20
C SER A 99 -16.37 -1.18 -22.83
N GLN A 100 -17.42 -1.41 -22.05
CA GLN A 100 -18.35 -0.39 -21.55
C GLN A 100 -18.37 -0.29 -20.02
N ARG A 101 -17.28 -0.69 -19.37
CA ARG A 101 -17.15 -0.66 -17.90
C ARG A 101 -15.97 0.20 -17.49
N ILE A 102 -16.13 0.84 -16.34
CA ILE A 102 -15.03 1.48 -15.63
C ILE A 102 -14.84 0.77 -14.29
N TRP A 103 -13.58 0.60 -13.90
CA TRP A 103 -13.24 0.19 -12.55
C TRP A 103 -12.73 1.41 -11.79
N VAL A 104 -13.33 1.67 -10.64
CA VAL A 104 -12.92 2.76 -9.75
C VAL A 104 -12.11 2.16 -8.61
N HIS A 105 -10.86 2.59 -8.50
CA HIS A 105 -9.94 2.16 -7.47
C HIS A 105 -9.80 3.23 -6.39
N LEU A 106 -9.93 2.83 -5.13
CA LEU A 106 -9.65 3.65 -3.96
C LEU A 106 -8.46 3.02 -3.24
N HIS A 107 -7.34 3.75 -3.18
CA HIS A 107 -6.11 3.20 -2.63
C HIS A 107 -6.17 3.05 -1.11
N GLY A 108 -5.43 2.06 -0.59
CA GLY A 108 -5.18 1.91 0.85
C GLY A 108 -4.08 2.86 1.34
N GLY A 109 -3.49 2.55 2.51
CA GLY A 109 -2.37 3.33 3.06
C GLY A 109 -2.65 4.00 4.40
N GLY A 110 -3.57 3.45 5.20
CA GLY A 110 -3.87 3.98 6.54
C GLY A 110 -4.33 5.42 6.52
N TYR A 111 -5.08 5.83 5.48
CA TYR A 111 -5.64 7.16 5.26
C TYR A 111 -4.64 8.31 5.02
N ALA A 112 -3.34 8.12 5.21
CA ALA A 112 -2.33 9.17 5.12
C ALA A 112 -1.22 8.90 4.11
N LEU A 113 -1.01 7.65 3.71
CA LEU A 113 0.14 7.22 2.91
C LEU A 113 -0.21 7.00 1.44
N ALA A 114 0.81 7.01 0.58
CA ALA A 114 0.70 6.74 -0.86
C ALA A 114 -0.22 7.73 -1.59
N GLY A 115 -0.09 9.02 -1.29
CA GLY A 115 -0.84 10.06 -1.96
C GLY A 115 -0.49 10.20 -3.44
N GLY A 116 -1.41 10.78 -4.21
CA GLY A 116 -1.21 11.06 -5.63
C GLY A 116 -0.96 9.80 -6.47
N GLU A 117 0.03 9.87 -7.34
CA GLU A 117 0.33 8.81 -8.30
C GLU A 117 0.74 7.49 -7.63
N LEU A 118 1.34 7.57 -6.43
CA LEU A 118 1.81 6.38 -5.70
C LEU A 118 0.66 5.42 -5.35
N GLY A 119 -0.53 5.95 -5.11
CA GLY A 119 -1.74 5.18 -4.82
C GLY A 119 -2.16 4.25 -5.95
N THR A 120 -1.77 4.54 -7.20
CA THR A 120 -2.16 3.74 -8.38
C THR A 120 -1.55 2.33 -8.40
N GLY A 121 -0.44 2.12 -7.67
CA GLY A 121 0.24 0.83 -7.59
C GLY A 121 -0.14 -0.03 -6.37
N LYS A 122 -1.00 0.47 -5.48
CA LYS A 122 -1.36 -0.21 -4.23
C LYS A 122 -2.71 -0.89 -4.38
N GLN A 123 -2.71 -2.21 -4.58
CA GLN A 123 -3.95 -2.99 -4.57
C GLN A 123 -4.32 -3.34 -3.13
N SER A 124 -5.59 -3.15 -2.78
CA SER A 124 -6.20 -3.69 -1.56
C SER A 124 -6.53 -5.18 -1.71
#